data_AF-A0A372FR78-F1
#
_entry.id   AF-A0A372FR78-F1
#
_cell.length_a   1.000
_cell.length_b   1.000
_cell.length_c   1.000
_cell.angle_alpha   90.00
_cell.angle_beta   90.00
_cell.angle_gamma   90.00
#
_symmetry.space_group_name_H-M   'P 1'
#
loop_
_entity.id
_entity.type
_entity.pdbx_description
1 polymer ?
#
loop_
_entity_poly.entity_id
_entity_poly.type
_entity_poly.pdbx_seq_one_letter_code
_entity_poly.pdbx_strand_id
1 'polypeptide(L)' 'QKISGRLTSEKVTEHRYAIRGYVSTVTKHGADVMTAIRDAILGRPWTPPAWAPG' A
#
# COMPACT_ATOMS: atom_id res chain seq x y z
N GLN A 1 -22.98 -3.56 -19.47
CA GLN A 1 -21.54 -3.40 -19.75
C GLN A 1 -20.88 -4.77 -19.78
N LYS A 2 -20.44 -5.24 -20.97
CA LYS A 2 -19.72 -6.52 -21.12
C LYS A 2 -18.23 -6.28 -20.91
N ILE A 3 -17.65 -6.80 -19.82
CA ILE A 3 -16.18 -6.85 -19.67
C ILE A 3 -15.69 -8.05 -20.46
N SER A 4 -15.35 -7.80 -21.72
CA SER A 4 -14.80 -8.78 -22.66
C SER A 4 -13.39 -9.19 -22.24
N GLY A 5 -13.22 -10.46 -21.84
CA GLY A 5 -12.03 -11.30 -22.09
C GLY A 5 -10.69 -10.97 -21.42
N ARG A 6 -10.40 -9.72 -21.05
CA ARG A 6 -9.21 -9.34 -20.29
C ARG A 6 -9.65 -8.88 -18.91
N LEU A 7 -9.60 -9.80 -17.97
CA LEU A 7 -9.99 -9.69 -16.56
C LEU A 7 -9.11 -8.70 -15.74
N THR A 8 -8.70 -7.58 -16.33
CA THR A 8 -8.13 -6.46 -15.58
C THR A 8 -9.28 -5.69 -14.95
N SER A 9 -9.88 -6.27 -13.91
CA SER A 9 -10.85 -5.56 -13.08
C SER A 9 -10.16 -4.32 -12.52
N GLU A 10 -10.72 -3.15 -12.80
CA GLU A 10 -10.23 -1.85 -12.29
C GLU A 10 -9.96 -1.90 -10.79
N LYS A 11 -10.85 -2.54 -10.03
CA LYS A 11 -10.70 -2.79 -8.59
C LYS A 11 -9.44 -3.56 -8.22
N VAL A 12 -9.08 -4.59 -9.00
CA VAL A 12 -7.86 -5.36 -8.74
C VAL A 12 -6.62 -4.52 -9.07
N THR A 13 -6.70 -3.67 -10.10
CA THR A 13 -5.65 -2.69 -10.41
C THR A 13 -5.48 -1.67 -9.28
N GLU A 14 -6.58 -1.12 -8.77
CA GLU A 14 -6.60 -0.19 -7.65
C GLU A 14 -5.97 -0.80 -6.39
N HIS A 15 -6.37 -2.01 -6.00
CA HIS A 15 -5.77 -2.70 -4.86
C HIS A 15 -4.26 -2.90 -5.01
N ARG A 16 -3.79 -3.24 -6.22
CA ARG A 16 -2.34 -3.37 -6.47
C ARG A 16 -1.61 -2.04 -6.30
N TYR A 17 -2.18 -0.94 -6.79
CA TYR A 17 -1.59 0.38 -6.60
C TYR A 17 -1.61 0.84 -5.14
N ALA A 18 -2.66 0.53 -4.38
CA ALA A 18 -2.72 0.82 -2.95
C ALA A 18 -1.60 0.10 -2.19
N ILE A 19 -1.42 -1.21 -2.42
CA ILE A 19 -0.35 -2.00 -1.80
C ILE A 19 1.03 -1.46 -2.20
N ARG A 20 1.24 -1.19 -3.50
CA ARG A 20 2.52 -0.64 -3.99
C ARG A 20 2.81 0.74 -3.40
N GLY A 21 1.80 1.60 -3.30
CA GLY A 21 1.92 2.93 -2.71
C GLY A 21 2.29 2.86 -1.23
N TYR A 22 1.63 1.98 -0.47
CA TYR A 22 1.95 1.75 0.93
C TYR A 22 3.39 1.29 1.12
N VAL A 23 3.82 0.25 0.39
CA VAL A 23 5.21 -0.26 0.45
C VAL A 23 6.22 0.83 0.07
N SER A 24 5.94 1.60 -0.99
CA SER A 24 6.84 2.69 -1.41
C SER A 24 7.00 3.74 -0.31
N THR A 25 5.93 4.10 0.38
CA THR A 25 5.97 5.06 1.49
C THR A 25 6.78 4.52 2.66
N VAL A 26 6.57 3.26 3.05
CA VAL A 26 7.34 2.60 4.12
C VAL A 26 8.84 2.61 3.78
N THR A 27 9.21 2.21 2.55
CA THR A 27 10.60 2.21 2.08
C THR A 27 11.22 3.61 2.06
N LYS A 28 10.48 4.63 1.62
CA LYS A 28 10.96 6.04 1.62
C LYS A 28 11.35 6.54 3.01
N HIS A 29 10.68 6.04 4.04
CA HIS A 29 10.96 6.39 5.43
C HIS A 29 11.91 5.41 6.14
N GLY A 30 12.51 4.46 5.40
CA GLY A 30 13.48 3.51 5.96
C GLY A 30 12.91 2.52 6.96
N ALA A 31 11.57 2.35 7.00
CA ALA A 31 10.91 1.42 7.91
C ALA A 31 10.94 -0.03 7.37
N ASP A 32 10.88 -1.01 8.27
CA ASP A 32 10.90 -2.43 7.89
C ASP A 32 9.59 -2.83 7.17
N VAL A 33 9.72 -3.17 5.89
CA VAL A 33 8.57 -3.43 5.01
C VAL A 33 7.77 -4.64 5.46
N MET A 34 8.44 -5.71 5.90
CA MET A 34 7.76 -6.96 6.29
C MET A 34 6.95 -6.78 7.57
N THR A 35 7.51 -6.05 8.55
CA THR A 35 6.79 -5.65 9.77
C THR A 35 5.60 -4.75 9.43
N ALA A 36 5.78 -3.74 8.59
CA ALA A 36 4.70 -2.84 8.20
C ALA A 36 3.56 -3.55 7.45
N ILE A 37 3.85 -4.57 6.63
CA ILE A 37 2.82 -5.40 5.98
C ILE A 37 2.11 -6.27 7.01
N ARG A 38 2.86 -6.92 7.92
CA ARG A 38 2.29 -7.75 8.99
C ARG A 38 1.32 -6.94 9.84
N ASP A 39 1.73 -5.75 10.28
CA ASP A 39 0.92 -4.91 11.14
C ASP A 39 -0.32 -4.37 10.41
N ALA A 40 -0.20 -4.03 9.12
CA ALA A 40 -1.35 -3.65 8.30
C ALA A 40 -2.40 -4.77 8.19
N ILE A 41 -1.97 -6.03 7.98
CA ILE A 41 -2.87 -7.20 7.96
C ILE A 41 -3.55 -7.39 9.33
N LEU A 42 -2.84 -7.09 10.42
CA LEU A 42 -3.36 -7.14 11.79
C LEU A 42 -4.21 -5.91 12.18
N GLY A 43 -4.49 -5.00 11.24
CA GLY A 43 -5.29 -3.80 11.47
C GLY A 43 -4.56 -2.67 12.20
N ARG A 44 -3.24 -2.71 12.24
CA ARG A 44 -2.36 -1.72 12.89
C ARG A 44 -1.38 -1.12 11.87
N PRO A 45 -1.84 -0.53 10.76
CA PRO A 45 -0.94 -0.07 9.70
C PRO A 45 0.09 0.93 10.22
N TRP A 46 1.32 0.80 9.76
CA TRP A 46 2.36 1.78 10.02
C TRP A 46 2.01 3.10 9.31
N THR A 47 2.26 4.23 9.99
CA THR A 47 2.05 5.57 9.43
C THR A 47 3.36 6.35 9.49
N PRO A 48 3.65 7.18 8.47
CA PRO A 48 4.85 8.01 8.48
C PRO A 48 4.83 8.95 9.69
N PRO A 49 6.02 9.21 10.30
CA PRO A 49 6.11 10.20 11.35
C PRO A 49 5.64 11.56 10.82
N ALA A 50 4.95 12.32 11.66
CA ALA A 50 4.55 13.68 11.31
C ALA A 50 5.80 14.46 10.89
N TRP A 51 5.72 15.17 9.77
CA TRP A 51 6.78 16.08 9.37
C TRP A 51 6.98 17.12 10.48
N ALA A 52 8.18 17.14 11.05
CA ALA A 52 8.63 18.23 11.90
C ALA A 52 9.51 19.16 11.05
N PRO A 53 9.13 20.44 10.83
CA PRO A 53 10.07 21.43 10.33
C PRO A 53 11.18 21.63 11.38
N GLY A 54 12.43 21.55 10.92
CA GLY A 54 13.62 21.92 11.72
C GLY A 54 13.88 23.42 11.71
#